data_AF-A0A2N6N906-F1
#
_entry.id   AF-A0A2N6N906-F1
#
_cell.length_a   1.000
_cell.length_b   1.000
_cell.length_c   1.000
_cell.angle_alpha   90.00
_cell.angle_beta   90.00
_cell.angle_gamma   90.00
#
_symmetry.space_group_name_H-M   'P 1'
#
loop_
_entity.id
_entity.type
_entity.pdbx_description
1 polymer ?
#
loop_
_entity_poly.entity_id
_entity_poly.type
_entity_poly.pdbx_seq_one_letter_code
_entity_poly.pdbx_strand_id
1 'polypeptide(L)' 'MIWKAYGPMIDQGIAYDDWKPDNFHLVNGKIVILDLEHAYELDEDEREYTIEIGLEAFLERWKRARRQYEKQGKIGC' A
#
# COMPACT_ATOMS: atom_id res chain seq x y z
N MET A 1 -5.85 -5.24 7.38
CA MET A 1 -5.47 -6.05 6.22
C MET A 1 -4.16 -5.54 5.62
N ILE A 2 -4.05 -4.25 5.28
CA ILE A 2 -2.79 -3.59 4.86
C ILE A 2 -1.68 -3.75 5.89
N TRP A 3 -1.95 -3.48 7.18
CA TRP A 3 -0.93 -3.66 8.23
C TRP A 3 -0.35 -5.08 8.28
N LYS A 4 -1.14 -6.11 7.94
CA LYS A 4 -0.64 -7.49 7.90
C LYS A 4 0.26 -7.77 6.68
N ALA A 5 0.14 -6.98 5.62
CA ALA A 5 0.97 -7.08 4.42
C ALA A 5 2.21 -6.18 4.51
N TYR A 6 2.05 -4.96 5.04
CA TYR A 6 3.11 -3.94 5.11
C TYR A 6 3.91 -3.96 6.42
N GLY A 7 3.29 -4.36 7.54
CA GLY A 7 3.96 -4.45 8.85
C GLY A 7 5.27 -5.25 8.82
N PRO A 8 5.33 -6.44 8.19
CA PRO A 8 6.57 -7.20 8.06
C PRO A 8 7.68 -6.47 7.30
N MET A 9 7.35 -5.56 6.37
CA MET A 9 8.36 -4.75 5.66
C MET A 9 8.92 -3.69 6.60
N ILE A 10 8.04 -2.99 7.32
CA ILE A 10 8.44 -2.01 8.35
C ILE A 10 9.34 -2.67 9.40
N ASP A 11 9.00 -3.87 9.86
CA ASP A 11 9.79 -4.62 10.85
C ASP A 11 11.19 -4.99 10.35
N GLN A 12 11.38 -5.03 9.03
CA GLN A 12 12.68 -5.24 8.38
C GLN A 12 13.38 -3.91 8.02
N GLY A 13 12.85 -2.76 8.43
CA GLY A 13 13.39 -1.46 8.05
C GLY A 13 13.19 -1.14 6.58
N ILE A 14 12.10 -1.63 5.98
CA ILE A 14 11.77 -1.40 4.57
C ILE A 14 10.49 -0.57 4.49
N ALA A 15 10.60 0.56 3.80
CA ALA A 15 9.50 1.40 3.42
C ALA A 15 9.07 1.13 1.97
N TYR A 16 7.84 1.48 1.66
CA TYR A 16 7.29 1.41 0.31
C TYR A 16 6.31 2.56 0.14
N ASP A 17 6.39 3.31 -0.96
CA ASP A 17 5.54 4.47 -1.20
C ASP A 17 4.72 4.38 -2.51
N ASP A 18 4.95 3.35 -3.32
CA ASP A 18 4.23 3.13 -4.57
C ASP A 18 2.86 2.48 -4.35
N TRP A 19 1.97 3.21 -3.70
CA TRP A 19 0.63 2.77 -3.32
C TRP A 19 -0.38 2.72 -4.47
N LYS A 20 0.06 2.42 -5.69
CA LYS A 20 -0.87 2.27 -6.83
C LYS A 20 -1.70 0.97 -6.67
N PRO A 21 -3.01 1.00 -6.95
CA PRO A 21 -3.89 -0.15 -6.72
C PRO A 21 -3.48 -1.46 -7.43
N ASP A 22 -2.80 -1.37 -8.57
CA ASP A 22 -2.27 -2.47 -9.36
C ASP A 22 -1.12 -3.22 -8.66
N ASN A 23 -0.39 -2.58 -7.76
CA ASN A 23 0.66 -3.22 -6.96
C ASN A 23 0.10 -4.10 -5.82
N PHE A 24 -1.21 -4.04 -5.55
CA PHE A 24 -1.87 -4.80 -4.49
C PHE A 24 -2.80 -5.86 -5.05
N HIS A 25 -2.52 -7.12 -4.72
CA HIS A 25 -3.34 -8.25 -5.12
C HIS A 25 -4.11 -8.83 -3.94
N LEU A 26 -5.41 -9.07 -4.12
CA LEU A 26 -6.21 -9.77 -3.13
C LEU A 26 -6.22 -11.27 -3.44
N VAL A 27 -5.48 -12.05 -2.66
CA VAL A 27 -5.39 -13.51 -2.80
C VAL A 27 -5.89 -14.16 -1.52
N ASN A 28 -6.96 -14.95 -1.60
CA ASN A 28 -7.57 -15.64 -0.45
C ASN A 28 -7.84 -14.72 0.76
N GLY A 29 -8.32 -13.49 0.50
CA GLY A 29 -8.61 -12.50 1.55
C GLY A 29 -7.39 -11.82 2.17
N LYS A 30 -6.20 -12.00 1.61
CA LYS A 30 -4.96 -11.34 2.02
C LYS A 30 -4.50 -10.40 0.91
N ILE A 31 -3.95 -9.25 1.30
CA ILE A 31 -3.26 -8.34 0.39
C ILE A 31 -1.84 -8.88 0.21
N VAL A 32 -1.43 -9.03 -1.04
CA VAL A 32 -0.09 -9.42 -1.45
C VAL A 32 0.48 -8.27 -2.27
N ILE A 33 1.67 -7.80 -1.88
CA ILE A 33 2.44 -6.80 -2.61
C ILE A 33 3.46 -7.60 -3.42
N LEU A 34 3.35 -7.56 -4.75
CA LEU A 34 4.23 -8.34 -5.65
C LEU A 34 5.34 -7.48 -6.26
N ASP A 35 5.09 -6.19 -6.42
CA ASP A 35 6.05 -5.24 -6.96
C ASP A 35 6.70 -4.44 -5.82
N LEU A 36 8.01 -4.60 -5.67
CA LEU A 36 8.84 -3.94 -4.67
C LEU A 36 9.94 -3.07 -5.32
N GLU A 37 9.83 -2.73 -6.61
CA GLU A 37 10.84 -1.92 -7.30
C GLU A 37 11.08 -0.56 -6.64
N HIS A 38 10.04 -0.01 -6.00
CA HIS A 38 10.08 1.26 -5.27
C HIS A 38 10.23 1.09 -3.74
N ALA A 39 10.62 -0.08 -3.26
CA ALA A 39 10.95 -0.26 -1.84
C ALA A 39 12.28 0.43 -1.50
N TYR A 40 12.35 1.09 -0.35
CA TYR A 40 13.54 1.80 0.11
C TYR A 40 13.81 1.52 1.59
N GLU A 41 15.03 1.79 2.04
CA GLU A 41 15.38 1.68 3.46
C GLU A 41 14.59 2.71 4.27
N LEU A 42 13.93 2.24 5.31
CA LEU A 42 13.17 3.06 6.23
C LEU A 42 14.14 3.77 7.16
N ASP A 43 14.15 5.09 7.09
CA ASP A 43 14.85 5.92 8.08
C ASP A 43 14.21 5.70 9.45
N GLU A 44 15.00 5.30 10.45
CA GLU A 44 14.51 5.10 11.82
C GLU A 44 14.02 6.41 12.44
N ASP A 45 14.66 7.54 12.12
CA ASP A 45 14.30 8.87 12.63
C ASP A 45 12.96 9.35 12.04
N GLU A 46 12.61 8.89 10.84
CA GLU A 46 11.35 9.22 10.14
C GLU A 46 10.36 8.05 10.08
N ARG A 47 10.60 6.99 10.87
CA ARG A 47 9.84 5.74 10.78
C ARG A 47 8.34 5.95 10.98
N GLU A 48 7.96 6.59 12.07
CA GLU A 48 6.55 6.82 12.42
C GLU A 48 5.87 7.68 11.35
N TYR A 49 6.53 8.76 10.93
CA TYR A 49 6.05 9.67 9.90
C TYR A 49 5.85 8.98 8.54
N THR A 50 6.82 8.19 8.10
CA THR A 50 6.77 7.45 6.84
C THR A 50 5.64 6.42 6.83
N ILE A 51 5.41 5.75 7.95
CA ILE A 51 4.32 4.77 8.11
C ILE A 51 2.95 5.48 8.03
N GLU A 52 2.78 6.58 8.77
CA GLU A 52 1.51 7.31 8.81
C GLU A 52 1.13 7.85 7.43
N ILE A 53 2.07 8.52 6.75
CA ILE A 53 1.83 9.06 5.41
C ILE A 53 1.57 7.96 4.40
N GLY A 54 2.34 6.87 4.45
CA GLY A 54 2.14 5.73 3.54
C GLY A 54 0.75 5.11 3.70
N LEU A 55 0.31 4.91 4.94
CA LEU A 55 -1.01 4.34 5.22
C LEU A 55 -2.14 5.28 4.81
N GLU A 56 -2.01 6.58 5.08
CA GLU A 56 -3.00 7.58 4.69
C GLU A 56 -3.12 7.65 3.16
N ALA A 57 -1.99 7.78 2.46
CA ALA A 57 -1.93 7.81 1.00
C ALA A 57 -2.53 6.55 0.37
N PHE A 58 -2.28 5.38 0.94
CA PHE A 58 -2.93 4.14 0.51
C PHE A 58 -4.44 4.21 0.70
N LEU A 59 -4.93 4.60 1.88
CA LEU A 59 -6.37 4.61 2.17
C LEU A 59 -7.12 5.59 1.26
N GLU A 60 -6.54 6.74 0.96
CA GLU A 60 -7.09 7.70 0.01
C GLU A 60 -7.18 7.13 -1.40
N ARG A 61 -6.08 6.59 -1.92
CA ARG A 61 -6.03 5.96 -3.26
C ARG A 61 -6.99 4.78 -3.36
N TRP A 62 -7.06 3.95 -2.33
CA TRP A 62 -7.98 2.81 -2.27
C TRP A 62 -9.45 3.24 -2.24
N LYS A 63 -9.81 4.26 -1.44
CA LYS A 63 -11.17 4.83 -1.43
C LYS A 63 -11.55 5.35 -2.83
N ARG A 64 -10.62 6.02 -3.52
CA ARG A 64 -10.82 6.52 -4.89
C ARG A 64 -11.01 5.38 -5.88
N ALA A 65 -10.13 4.38 -5.88
CA ALA A 65 -10.21 3.22 -6.74
C ALA A 65 -11.52 2.44 -6.53
N ARG A 66 -11.93 2.24 -5.27
CA ARG A 66 -13.20 1.60 -4.92
C ARG A 66 -14.41 2.37 -5.45
N ARG A 67 -14.45 3.70 -5.29
CA ARG A 67 -15.52 4.54 -5.84
C ARG A 67 -15.59 4.47 -7.36
N GLN A 68 -14.46 4.38 -8.05
CA GLN A 68 -14.42 4.21 -9.50
C GLN A 68 -14.94 2.84 -9.90
N TYR A 69 -14.50 1.78 -9.23
CA TYR A 69 -14.99 0.42 -9.45
C TYR A 69 -16.50 0.32 -9.23
N GLU A 70 -17.03 0.88 -8.14
CA GLU A 70 -18.47 0.89 -7.86
C GLU A 70 -19.27 1.65 -8.93
N LYS A 71 -18.70 2.69 -9.55
CA LYS A 71 -19.35 3.45 -10.62
C LYS A 71 -19.24 2.83 -12.01
N GLN A 72 -18.11 2.19 -12.32
CA GLN A 72 -17.73 1.83 -13.69
C GLN A 72 -17.55 0.32 -13.90
N GLY A 73 -17.62 -0.48 -12.83
CA GLY A 73 -17.30 -1.92 -12.86
C GLY A 73 -15.84 -2.24 -13.16
N LYS A 74 -14.98 -1.21 -13.26
CA LYS A 74 -13.55 -1.30 -13.58
C LYS A 74 -12.80 -0.20 -12.82
N ILE A 75 -11.55 -0.48 -12.46
CA ILE A 75 -10.62 0.53 -11.97
C ILE A 75 -9.85 1.01 -13.21
N GLY A 76 -9.95 2.30 -13.52
CA GLY A 76 -9.17 2.91 -14.61
C GLY A 76 -7.75 3.18 -14.15
N CYS A 77 -6.77 2.86 -15.00
CA CYS A 77 -5.37 3.22 -14.86
C CYS A 77 -5.16 4.74 -14.83
#